data_AF-A0AAI9ZVK4-F1
#
_entry.id   AF-A0AAI9ZVK4-F1
#
_cell.length_a   1.000
_cell.length_b   1.000
_cell.length_c   1.000
_cell.angle_alpha   90.00
_cell.angle_beta   90.00
_cell.angle_gamma   90.00
#
_symmetry.space_group_name_H-M   'P 1'
#
loop_
_entity.id
_entity.type
_entity.pdbx_description
1 polymer ?
#
loop_
_entity_poly.entity_id
_entity_poly.type
_entity_poly.pdbx_seq_one_letter_code
_entity_poly.pdbx_strand_id
1 'polypeptide(L)'
;GRTLTVTENRSPAPPPAGFTAIEAVSYKVSLAEGAQGVTLSKIDYILNPGNTLDISKGQVGRLFPELNAFIIDPALGELEFEAEENELTLKVANMNGEFAFFLPQAGAAAGAAA
;
A
#
# COMPACT_ATOMS: atom_id res chain seq x y z
N GLY A 1 25.45 0.51 8.32
CA GLY A 1 24.04 0.60 8.76
C GLY A 1 23.16 0.30 7.57
N ARG A 2 21.93 -0.18 7.77
CA ARG A 2 20.97 -0.35 6.68
C ARG A 2 20.37 1.02 6.33
N THR A 3 20.55 1.46 5.09
CA THR A 3 19.97 2.74 4.61
C THR A 3 18.61 2.49 3.97
N LEU A 4 17.57 3.10 4.53
CA LEU A 4 16.23 3.17 3.95
C LEU A 4 16.06 4.52 3.26
N THR A 5 15.76 4.50 1.97
CA THR A 5 15.39 5.68 1.19
C THR A 5 13.92 5.56 0.81
N VAL A 6 13.15 6.60 1.11
CA VAL A 6 11.76 6.74 0.67
C VAL A 6 11.67 7.98 -0.19
N THR A 7 11.15 7.84 -1.41
CA THR A 7 10.93 8.96 -2.33
C THR A 7 9.46 9.02 -2.72
N GLU A 8 8.84 10.17 -2.54
CA GLU A 8 7.50 10.44 -3.02
C GLU A 8 7.50 10.56 -4.55
N ASN A 9 6.60 9.83 -5.20
CA ASN A 9 6.28 10.00 -6.62
C ASN A 9 4.94 10.74 -6.74
N ARG A 10 5.01 11.98 -7.24
CA ARG A 10 3.85 12.87 -7.42
C ARG A 10 3.04 12.63 -8.69
N SER A 11 3.45 11.66 -9.50
CA SER A 11 2.75 11.22 -10.70
C SER A 11 2.72 9.69 -10.73
N PRO A 12 2.01 9.05 -9.78
CA PRO A 12 1.92 7.60 -9.71
C PRO A 12 1.16 7.02 -10.92
N ALA A 13 1.33 5.72 -11.14
CA ALA A 13 0.45 4.95 -12.02
C ALA A 13 -1.03 5.05 -11.53
N PRO A 14 -2.02 4.85 -12.41
CA PRO A 14 -3.43 4.92 -12.00
C PRO A 14 -3.78 3.85 -10.94
N PRO A 15 -4.79 4.09 -10.09
CA PRO A 15 -5.30 3.09 -9.17
C PRO A 15 -5.78 1.82 -9.88
N PRO A 16 -5.73 0.65 -9.20
CA PRO A 16 -6.36 -0.57 -9.70
C PRO A 16 -7.86 -0.36 -9.98
N ALA A 17 -8.41 -1.12 -10.94
CA ALA A 17 -9.84 -1.03 -11.26
C ALA A 17 -10.72 -1.33 -10.04
N GLY A 18 -11.76 -0.54 -9.83
CA GLY A 18 -12.64 -0.64 -8.66
C GLY A 18 -12.08 0.01 -7.39
N PHE A 19 -10.93 0.68 -7.47
CA PHE A 19 -10.31 1.40 -6.37
C PHE A 19 -10.06 2.87 -6.68
N THR A 20 -9.97 3.68 -5.64
CA THR A 20 -9.49 5.06 -5.67
C THR A 20 -8.26 5.15 -4.77
N ALA A 21 -7.23 5.89 -5.20
CA ALA A 21 -6.08 6.16 -4.34
C ALA A 21 -6.48 7.08 -3.17
N ILE A 22 -6.01 6.75 -1.97
CA ILE A 22 -6.22 7.58 -0.78
C ILE A 22 -5.45 8.90 -0.91
N GLU A 23 -4.26 8.84 -1.49
CA GLU A 23 -3.37 9.97 -1.73
C GLU A 23 -3.06 10.11 -3.22
N ALA A 24 -2.75 11.33 -3.67
CA ALA A 24 -2.35 11.59 -5.06
C ALA A 24 -0.87 11.23 -5.36
N VAL A 25 -0.21 10.52 -4.44
CA VAL A 25 1.21 10.15 -4.51
C VAL A 25 1.40 8.67 -4.20
N SER A 26 2.55 8.13 -4.58
CA SER A 26 3.05 6.83 -4.15
C SER A 26 4.45 6.97 -3.54
N TYR A 27 4.91 5.94 -2.83
CA TYR A 27 6.18 5.96 -2.12
C TYR A 27 7.11 4.88 -2.65
N LYS A 28 8.22 5.30 -3.26
CA LYS A 28 9.31 4.42 -3.69
C LYS A 28 10.23 4.14 -2.51
N VAL A 29 10.25 2.90 -2.06
CA VAL A 29 11.04 2.44 -0.93
C VAL A 29 12.23 1.63 -1.44
N SER A 30 13.43 2.02 -0.99
CA SER A 30 14.69 1.35 -1.29
C SER A 30 15.49 1.15 -0.02
N LEU A 31 15.63 -0.09 0.39
CA LEU A 31 16.50 -0.55 1.45
C LEU A 31 17.75 -1.16 0.80
N ALA A 32 18.89 -0.50 1.01
CA ALA A 32 20.15 -0.80 0.30
C ALA A 32 20.66 -2.24 0.54
N GLU A 33 20.37 -2.82 1.70
CA GLU A 33 20.86 -4.15 2.09
C GLU A 33 19.79 -4.95 2.84
N GLY A 34 19.57 -6.19 2.38
CA GLY A 34 18.76 -7.19 3.08
C GLY A 34 17.32 -6.78 3.32
N ALA A 35 16.64 -6.38 2.24
CA ALA A 35 15.21 -6.06 2.22
C ALA A 35 14.30 -7.29 2.30
N GLN A 36 14.82 -8.49 2.02
CA GLN A 36 14.09 -9.75 2.15
C GLN A 36 14.22 -10.33 3.56
N GLY A 37 13.12 -10.86 4.09
CA GLY A 37 13.13 -11.68 5.30
C GLY A 37 13.56 -10.93 6.57
N VAL A 38 13.38 -9.61 6.60
CA VAL A 38 13.57 -8.81 7.82
C VAL A 38 12.48 -9.21 8.81
N THR A 39 12.84 -9.38 10.09
CA THR A 39 11.91 -9.82 11.15
C THR A 39 10.69 -8.91 11.28
N LEU A 40 10.84 -7.61 11.02
CA LEU A 40 9.75 -6.65 10.97
C LEU A 40 9.93 -5.77 9.72
N SER A 41 8.99 -5.88 8.78
CA SER A 41 8.99 -5.12 7.53
C SER A 41 7.55 -4.74 7.22
N LYS A 42 7.19 -3.51 7.57
CA LYS A 42 5.83 -2.97 7.45
C LYS A 42 5.81 -1.71 6.57
N ILE A 43 4.73 -1.55 5.82
CA ILE A 43 4.32 -0.30 5.18
C ILE A 43 3.02 0.14 5.86
N ASP A 44 3.10 1.20 6.65
CA ASP A 44 2.02 1.68 7.49
C ASP A 44 1.44 2.98 6.94
N TYR A 45 0.11 3.07 6.89
CA TYR A 45 -0.62 4.30 6.61
C TYR A 45 -1.46 4.68 7.81
N ILE A 46 -1.05 5.76 8.47
CA ILE A 46 -1.73 6.31 9.63
C ILE A 46 -2.62 7.46 9.14
N LEU A 47 -3.92 7.31 9.35
CA LEU A 47 -4.88 8.34 8.97
C LEU A 47 -4.94 9.41 10.07
N ASN A 48 -4.67 10.65 9.70
CA ASN A 48 -4.73 11.78 10.63
C ASN A 48 -6.11 11.88 11.31
N PRO A 49 -6.16 12.22 12.61
CA PRO A 49 -7.42 12.45 13.32
C PRO A 49 -8.31 13.49 12.62
N GLY A 50 -9.63 13.25 12.61
CA GLY A 50 -10.60 14.15 11.99
C GLY A 50 -10.82 13.95 10.49
N ASN A 51 -10.10 13.02 9.86
CA ASN A 51 -10.40 12.58 8.51
C ASN A 51 -11.63 11.65 8.49
N THR A 52 -12.43 11.70 7.43
CA THR A 52 -13.68 10.92 7.28
C THR A 52 -13.53 9.65 6.44
N LEU A 53 -12.33 9.33 5.95
CA LEU A 53 -12.07 8.12 5.19
C LEU A 53 -12.20 6.88 6.07
N ASP A 54 -12.86 5.85 5.54
CA ASP A 54 -12.97 4.54 6.18
C ASP A 54 -11.83 3.62 5.74
N ILE A 55 -10.66 3.76 6.37
CA ILE A 55 -9.47 2.97 6.02
C ILE A 55 -9.54 1.52 6.50
N SER A 56 -10.57 1.12 7.25
CA SER A 56 -10.80 -0.31 7.58
C SER A 56 -11.05 -1.18 6.35
N LYS A 57 -11.42 -0.56 5.22
CA LYS A 57 -11.59 -1.19 3.91
C LYS A 57 -10.39 -0.95 2.99
N GLY A 58 -9.36 -0.28 3.49
CA GLY A 58 -8.19 0.11 2.73
C GLY A 58 -7.45 -1.12 2.20
N GLN A 59 -6.73 -0.92 1.11
CA GLN A 59 -5.81 -1.90 0.52
C GLN A 59 -4.48 -1.22 0.26
N VAL A 60 -3.38 -1.97 0.39
CA VAL A 60 -2.04 -1.52 0.00
C VAL A 60 -1.65 -2.24 -1.27
N GLY A 61 -1.32 -1.49 -2.32
CA GLY A 61 -0.83 -2.05 -3.57
C GLY A 61 0.65 -1.75 -3.77
N ARG A 62 1.34 -2.66 -4.47
CA ARG A 62 2.72 -2.46 -4.92
C ARG A 62 2.74 -2.31 -6.44
N LEU A 63 3.48 -1.35 -6.97
CA LEU A 63 3.69 -1.18 -8.40
C LEU A 63 4.48 -2.37 -8.95
N PHE A 64 4.01 -2.94 -10.05
CA PHE A 64 4.76 -3.87 -10.90
C PHE A 64 5.24 -3.09 -12.13
N PRO A 65 6.53 -2.69 -12.19
CA PRO A 65 7.04 -1.77 -13.21
C PRO A 65 6.80 -2.25 -14.65
N GLU A 66 6.93 -3.55 -14.87
CA GLU A 66 6.67 -4.26 -16.13
C GLU A 66 5.23 -4.09 -16.65
N LEU A 67 4.26 -3.84 -15.77
CA LEU A 67 2.87 -3.56 -16.13
C LEU A 67 2.52 -2.07 -15.99
N ASN A 68 3.40 -1.28 -15.38
CA ASN A 68 3.12 0.08 -14.92
C ASN A 68 1.77 0.19 -14.18
N ALA A 69 1.50 -0.78 -13.30
CA ALA A 69 0.24 -0.90 -12.59
C ALA A 69 0.48 -1.30 -11.14
N PHE A 70 -0.32 -0.74 -10.23
CA PHE A 70 -0.40 -1.25 -8.88
C PHE A 70 -1.17 -2.57 -8.87
N ILE A 71 -0.64 -3.55 -8.15
CA ILE A 71 -1.32 -4.81 -7.89
C ILE A 71 -1.60 -4.88 -6.39
N ILE A 72 -2.82 -5.28 -6.04
CA ILE A 72 -3.23 -5.67 -4.70
C ILE A 72 -3.29 -7.19 -4.72
N ASP A 73 -2.41 -7.86 -3.97
CA ASP A 73 -2.28 -9.31 -3.98
C ASP A 73 -1.87 -9.80 -2.58
N PRO A 74 -2.52 -10.83 -2.01
CA PRO A 74 -2.10 -11.43 -0.74
C PRO A 74 -0.64 -11.91 -0.72
N ALA A 75 -0.03 -12.20 -1.88
CA ALA A 75 1.37 -12.55 -1.99
C ALA A 75 2.33 -11.38 -1.69
N LEU A 76 1.84 -10.14 -1.67
CA LEU A 76 2.64 -8.97 -1.27
C LEU A 76 2.93 -8.95 0.23
N GLY A 77 2.00 -9.46 1.05
CA GLY A 77 2.08 -9.37 2.48
C GLY A 77 0.75 -9.60 3.19
N GLU A 78 0.82 -9.58 4.51
CA GLU A 78 -0.35 -9.63 5.40
C GLU A 78 -0.85 -8.21 5.65
N LEU A 79 -2.10 -7.94 5.28
CA LEU A 79 -2.78 -6.66 5.51
C LEU A 79 -3.49 -6.69 6.87
N GLU A 80 -3.32 -5.63 7.66
CA GLU A 80 -3.91 -5.47 8.99
C GLU A 80 -4.46 -4.04 9.14
N PHE A 81 -5.63 -3.92 9.78
CA PHE A 81 -6.18 -2.62 10.19
C PHE A 81 -6.20 -2.56 11.71
N GLU A 82 -5.48 -1.60 12.28
CA GLU A 82 -5.36 -1.39 13.72
C GLU A 82 -6.29 -0.22 14.12
N ALA A 83 -7.47 -0.56 14.65
CA ALA A 83 -8.55 0.41 14.90
C ALA A 83 -8.19 1.44 15.97
N GLU A 84 -7.40 1.04 16.95
CA GLU A 84 -6.92 1.88 18.04
C GLU A 84 -5.92 2.95 17.57
N GLU A 85 -5.18 2.67 16.50
CA GLU A 85 -4.13 3.55 15.96
C GLU A 85 -4.58 4.28 14.68
N ASN A 86 -5.76 3.94 14.15
CA ASN A 86 -6.25 4.43 12.86
C ASN A 86 -5.22 4.19 11.75
N GLU A 87 -4.70 2.95 11.72
CA GLU A 87 -3.57 2.54 10.90
C GLU A 87 -3.94 1.36 9.98
N LEU A 88 -3.50 1.45 8.72
CA LEU A 88 -3.52 0.36 7.75
C LEU A 88 -2.09 -0.11 7.50
N THR A 89 -1.79 -1.35 7.89
CA THR A 89 -0.46 -1.95 7.84
C THR A 89 -0.41 -3.04 6.77
N LEU A 90 0.64 -3.03 5.94
CA LEU A 90 1.04 -4.18 5.12
C LEU A 90 2.37 -4.75 5.61
N LYS A 91 2.37 -5.96 6.17
CA LYS A 91 3.58 -6.71 6.52
C LYS A 91 4.16 -7.35 5.26
N VAL A 92 5.21 -6.76 4.70
CA VAL A 92 5.80 -7.17 3.42
C VAL A 92 7.00 -8.09 3.60
N ALA A 93 7.07 -9.17 2.81
CA ALA A 93 8.24 -10.05 2.78
C ALA A 93 9.49 -9.37 2.17
N ASN A 94 9.26 -8.34 1.35
CA ASN A 94 10.30 -7.51 0.74
C ASN A 94 9.89 -6.04 0.75
N MET A 95 10.70 -5.20 1.41
CA MET A 95 10.46 -3.76 1.56
C MET A 95 10.70 -2.96 0.26
N ASN A 96 11.45 -3.51 -0.70
CA ASN A 96 11.78 -2.78 -1.93
C ASN A 96 10.61 -2.76 -2.90
N GLY A 97 10.14 -1.57 -3.26
CA GLY A 97 9.03 -1.39 -4.19
C GLY A 97 8.49 0.03 -4.20
N GLU A 98 7.46 0.26 -5.00
CA GLU A 98 6.67 1.48 -4.95
C GLU A 98 5.28 1.13 -4.44
N PHE A 99 4.85 1.78 -3.36
CA PHE A 99 3.61 1.46 -2.65
C PHE A 99 2.63 2.62 -2.72
N ALA A 100 1.34 2.28 -2.78
CA ALA A 100 0.25 3.22 -2.70
C ALA A 100 -0.93 2.60 -1.94
N PHE A 101 -1.79 3.46 -1.41
CA PHE A 101 -2.91 3.08 -0.55
C PHE A 101 -4.22 3.38 -1.26
N PHE A 102 -5.17 2.46 -1.17
CA PHE A 102 -6.37 2.46 -1.97
C PHE A 102 -7.62 2.20 -1.11
N LEU A 103 -8.75 2.77 -1.53
CA LEU A 103 -10.06 2.43 -1.02
C LEU A 103 -10.93 1.88 -2.15
N PRO A 104 -11.79 0.88 -1.88
CA PRO A 104 -12.80 0.46 -2.84
C PRO A 104 -13.67 1.63 -3.27
N GLN A 105 -13.93 1.76 -4.57
CA GLN A 105 -14.93 2.67 -5.08
C GLN A 105 -16.32 2.25 -4.58
N ALA A 106 -17.16 3.23 -4.26
CA ALA A 106 -18.55 2.96 -3.91
C ALA A 106 -19.22 2.19 -5.06
N GLY A 107 -19.60 0.92 -4.83
CA GLY A 107 -20.19 0.03 -5.83
C GLY A 107 -19.27 -1.06 -6.39
N ALA A 108 -17.97 -1.08 -6.06
CA ALA A 108 -17.02 -2.09 -6.53
C ALA A 108 -17.17 -3.48 -5.85
N ALA A 109 -17.98 -3.58 -4.79
CA ALA A 109 -18.19 -4.81 -4.00
C ALA A 109 -18.90 -5.97 -4.76
N ALA A 110 -19.15 -5.83 -6.07
CA ALA A 110 -19.92 -6.81 -6.85
C ALA A 110 -19.12 -7.59 -7.90
N GLY A 111 -17.79 -7.42 -8.00
CA GLY A 111 -17.01 -7.94 -9.13
C GLY A 111 -16.11 -9.16 -8.89
N ALA A 112 -15.77 -9.49 -7.65
CA ALA A 112 -14.75 -10.51 -7.35
C ALA A 112 -15.36 -11.86 -6.93
N ALA A 113 -16.23 -12.42 -7.77
CA ALA A 113 -16.60 -13.84 -7.72
C ALA A 113 -17.21 -14.25 -9.08
N ALA A 114 -16.36 -14.70 -10.00
CA ALA A 114 -16.73 -15.55 -11.14
C ALA A 114 -15.53 -16.42 -11.51
#